data_AF-A0AAV8Z6Y6-F1
#
_entry.id   AF-A0AAV8Z6Y6-F1
#
_cell.length_a   1.000
_cell.length_b   1.000
_cell.length_c   1.000
_cell.angle_alpha   90.00
_cell.angle_beta   90.00
_cell.angle_gamma   90.00
#
_symmetry.space_group_name_H-M   'P 1'
#
loop_
_entity.id
_entity.type
_entity.pdbx_description
1 polymer ?
#
loop_
_entity_poly.entity_id
_entity_poly.type
_entity_poly.pdbx_seq_one_letter_code
_entity_poly.pdbx_strand_id
1 'polypeptide(L)'
;MNVRQSTGMLLLLNNIIFLPAGNVPEGLPLELLPAEYGGEAPTIEELDSDTKSMVHKYHQWLLESAEFKSDESKREKKASWWGFFNGSNKTNNVELDEKTILKKFTS
;
A
#
# COMPACT_ATOMS: atom_id res chain seq x y z
N MET A 1 -18.17 9.64 28.34
CA MET A 1 -17.66 8.67 27.36
C MET A 1 -18.06 7.27 27.77
N ASN A 2 -18.73 6.53 26.89
CA ASN A 2 -19.40 5.28 27.21
C ASN A 2 -18.40 4.11 27.12
N VAL A 3 -18.06 3.50 28.26
CA VAL A 3 -17.01 2.46 28.40
C VAL A 3 -17.23 1.26 27.46
N ARG A 4 -18.47 1.03 27.02
CA ARG A 4 -18.84 -0.04 26.08
C ARG A 4 -18.29 0.13 24.64
N GLN A 5 -18.09 1.36 24.17
CA GLN A 5 -17.57 1.62 22.82
C GLN A 5 -16.06 1.34 22.72
N SER A 6 -15.33 1.52 23.82
CA SER A 6 -13.88 1.30 23.89
C SER A 6 -13.53 -0.20 23.81
N THR A 7 -14.30 -1.06 24.49
CA THR A 7 -14.06 -2.50 24.49
C THR A 7 -14.30 -3.13 23.11
N GLY A 8 -15.32 -2.70 22.36
CA GLY A 8 -15.61 -3.24 21.03
C GLY A 8 -14.51 -2.93 20.00
N MET A 9 -13.94 -1.72 20.04
CA MET A 9 -12.84 -1.33 19.15
C MET A 9 -11.53 -2.07 19.48
N LEU A 10 -11.25 -2.27 20.78
CA LEU A 10 -10.08 -3.02 21.23
C LEU A 10 -10.17 -4.51 20.88
N LEU A 11 -11.36 -5.09 20.88
CA LEU A 11 -11.58 -6.48 20.43
C LEU A 11 -11.37 -6.61 18.91
N LEU A 12 -11.78 -5.62 18.11
CA LEU A 12 -11.54 -5.61 16.66
C LEU A 12 -10.04 -5.44 16.33
N LEU A 13 -9.32 -4.61 17.08
CA LEU A 13 -7.88 -4.41 16.90
C LEU A 13 -7.08 -5.67 17.26
N ASN A 14 -7.47 -6.38 18.32
CA ASN A 14 -6.78 -7.62 18.72
C ASN A 14 -6.94 -8.75 17.69
N ASN A 15 -8.11 -8.91 17.04
CA ASN A 15 -8.31 -9.93 16.01
C ASN A 15 -7.53 -9.68 14.70
N ILE A 16 -7.16 -8.43 14.41
CA ILE A 16 -6.39 -8.08 13.20
C ILE A 16 -4.89 -8.30 13.42
N ILE A 17 -4.41 -8.14 14.67
CA ILE A 17 -2.97 -8.15 15.01
C ILE A 17 -2.53 -9.52 15.54
N PHE A 18 -3.44 -10.27 16.16
CA PHE A 18 -3.21 -11.61 16.63
C PHE A 18 -4.35 -12.48 16.12
N LEU A 19 -4.16 -13.14 14.98
CA LEU A 19 -5.07 -14.17 14.51
C LEU A 19 -4.80 -15.42 15.38
N PRO A 20 -5.61 -15.72 16.41
CA PRO A 20 -5.48 -17.02 17.07
C PRO A 20 -5.75 -18.08 15.99
N ALA A 21 -4.87 -19.08 15.92
CA ALA A 21 -4.97 -20.19 14.97
C ALA A 21 -6.44 -20.67 14.89
N GLY A 22 -7.05 -20.48 13.72
CA GLY A 22 -8.42 -20.93 13.44
C GLY A 22 -9.47 -19.86 13.14
N ASN A 23 -9.16 -18.55 13.21
CA ASN A 23 -10.11 -17.51 12.78
C ASN A 23 -9.56 -16.65 11.63
N VAL A 24 -9.36 -17.28 10.47
CA VAL A 24 -8.96 -16.58 9.25
C VAL A 24 -10.19 -15.88 8.65
N PRO A 25 -10.12 -14.56 8.36
CA PRO A 25 -11.25 -13.85 7.78
C PRO A 25 -11.65 -14.41 6.41
N GLU A 26 -12.96 -14.42 6.13
CA GLU A 26 -13.51 -14.86 4.84
C GLU A 26 -12.88 -14.06 3.69
N GLY A 27 -12.43 -14.76 2.65
CA GLY A 27 -11.81 -14.17 1.47
C GLY A 27 -10.28 -14.06 1.50
N LEU A 28 -9.62 -14.44 2.60
CA LEU A 28 -8.15 -14.58 2.63
C LEU A 28 -7.74 -15.96 2.08
N PRO A 29 -6.85 -16.04 1.08
CA PRO A 29 -6.35 -17.32 0.58
C PRO A 29 -5.46 -17.99 1.63
N LEU A 30 -5.87 -19.18 2.09
CA LEU A 30 -5.14 -19.97 3.10
C LEU A 30 -3.76 -20.41 2.61
N GLU A 31 -3.61 -20.62 1.30
CA GLU A 31 -2.35 -20.98 0.65
C GLU A 31 -1.25 -19.91 0.79
N LEU A 32 -1.60 -18.65 1.07
CA LEU A 32 -0.64 -17.57 1.28
C LEU A 32 -0.34 -17.32 2.76
N LEU A 33 -1.11 -17.94 3.67
CA LEU A 33 -0.97 -17.71 5.10
C LEU A 33 -0.04 -18.80 5.70
N PRO A 34 0.98 -18.44 6.47
CA PRO A 34 1.85 -19.40 7.14
C PRO A 34 1.07 -20.37 8.03
N ALA A 35 1.59 -21.60 8.16
CA ALA A 35 0.99 -22.66 8.97
C ALA A 35 0.76 -22.24 10.43
N GLU A 36 1.63 -21.43 11.02
CA GLU A 36 1.53 -20.96 12.41
C GLU A 36 0.35 -20.02 12.65
N TYR A 37 -0.16 -19.38 11.60
CA TYR A 37 -1.35 -18.53 11.64
C TYR A 37 -2.63 -19.28 11.24
N GLY A 38 -2.56 -20.60 11.02
CA GLY A 38 -3.69 -21.44 10.62
C GLY A 38 -3.91 -21.50 9.11
N GLY A 39 -2.86 -21.28 8.31
CA GLY A 39 -2.88 -21.40 6.86
C GLY A 39 -2.19 -22.66 6.34
N GLU A 40 -1.96 -22.71 5.03
CA GLU A 40 -1.36 -23.85 4.32
C GLU A 40 0.03 -23.52 3.75
N ALA A 41 0.50 -22.29 3.89
CA ALA A 41 1.82 -21.86 3.40
C ALA A 41 2.96 -22.43 4.28
N PRO A 42 4.22 -22.36 3.79
CA PRO A 42 5.39 -22.76 4.57
C PRO A 42 5.48 -22.05 5.92
N THR A 43 6.27 -22.62 6.82
CA THR A 43 6.50 -22.05 8.15
C THR A 43 7.12 -20.66 8.08
N ILE A 44 6.93 -19.86 9.13
CA ILE A 44 7.54 -18.53 9.23
C ILE A 44 9.08 -18.62 9.11
N GLU A 45 9.68 -19.66 9.68
CA GLU A 45 11.12 -19.87 9.64
C GLU A 45 11.61 -20.15 8.21
N GLU A 46 10.90 -21.00 7.46
CA GLU A 46 11.21 -21.27 6.05
C GLU A 46 11.06 -20.00 5.21
N LEU A 47 9.97 -19.25 5.39
CA LEU A 47 9.73 -17.99 4.68
C LEU A 47 10.79 -16.92 4.98
N ASP A 48 11.25 -16.82 6.23
CA ASP A 48 12.33 -15.92 6.62
C ASP A 48 13.66 -16.32 5.96
N SER A 49 13.96 -17.63 5.93
CA SER A 49 15.15 -18.16 5.26
C SER A 49 15.14 -17.85 3.75
N ASP A 50 13.99 -18.04 3.10
CA ASP A 50 13.80 -17.78 1.67
C ASP A 50 13.89 -16.29 1.38
N THR A 51 13.31 -15.45 2.24
CA THR A 51 13.38 -13.99 2.11
C THR A 51 14.83 -13.50 2.20
N LYS A 52 15.60 -13.99 3.17
CA LYS A 52 17.03 -13.68 3.28
C LYS A 52 17.81 -14.13 2.05
N SER A 53 17.53 -15.33 1.56
CA SER A 53 18.14 -15.87 0.34
C SER A 53 17.85 -14.98 -0.88
N MET A 54 16.61 -14.54 -1.05
CA MET A 54 16.21 -13.62 -2.12
C MET A 54 16.91 -12.26 -2.02
N VAL A 55 17.00 -11.68 -0.81
CA VAL A 55 17.71 -10.41 -0.60
C VAL A 55 19.17 -10.52 -1.02
N HIS A 56 19.86 -11.60 -0.63
CA HIS A 56 21.24 -11.84 -1.07
C HIS A 56 21.33 -12.05 -2.58
N LYS A 57 20.42 -12.84 -3.17
CA LYS A 57 20.39 -13.12 -4.60
C LYS A 57 20.21 -11.85 -5.44
N TYR A 58 19.35 -10.94 -5.01
CA TYR A 58 19.03 -9.71 -5.73
C TYR A 58 19.75 -8.47 -5.20
N HIS A 59 20.74 -8.64 -4.32
CA HIS A 59 21.46 -7.54 -3.67
C HIS A 59 21.99 -6.51 -4.67
N GLN A 60 22.63 -6.97 -5.76
CA GLN A 60 23.20 -6.07 -6.76
C GLN A 60 22.12 -5.28 -7.51
N TRP A 61 21.02 -5.94 -7.86
CA TRP A 61 19.87 -5.28 -8.49
C TRP A 61 19.22 -4.26 -7.56
N LEU A 62 19.14 -4.56 -6.26
CA LEU A 62 18.63 -3.62 -5.26
C LEU A 62 19.54 -2.38 -5.12
N LEU A 63 20.87 -2.55 -5.15
CA LEU A 63 21.80 -1.41 -5.14
C LEU A 63 21.64 -0.53 -6.38
N GLU A 64 21.57 -1.13 -7.56
CA GLU A 64 21.35 -0.42 -8.82
C GLU A 64 20.00 0.30 -8.83
N SER A 65 18.95 -0.32 -8.26
CA SER A 65 17.61 0.25 -8.16
C SER A 65 17.57 1.60 -7.44
N ALA A 66 18.50 1.84 -6.50
CA ALA A 66 18.58 3.08 -5.75
C ALA A 66 18.98 4.29 -6.62
N GLU A 67 19.59 4.05 -7.79
CA GLU A 67 19.99 5.10 -8.72
C GLU A 67 18.80 5.57 -9.59
N PHE A 68 17.80 4.72 -9.80
CA PHE A 68 16.61 5.04 -10.57
C PHE A 68 15.64 5.90 -9.75
N LYS A 69 15.82 7.21 -9.81
CA LYS A 69 14.91 8.19 -9.20
C LYS A 69 13.87 8.68 -10.19
N SER A 70 12.62 8.73 -9.74
CA SER A 70 11.55 9.37 -10.48
C SER A 70 11.58 10.89 -10.26
N ASP A 71 11.33 11.65 -11.31
CA ASP A 71 11.12 13.10 -11.20
C ASP A 71 9.73 13.35 -10.58
N GLU A 72 9.73 13.48 -9.25
CA GLU A 72 8.51 13.67 -8.44
C GLU A 72 7.74 14.94 -8.83
N SER A 73 8.37 15.89 -9.53
CA SER A 73 7.74 17.11 -10.04
C SER A 73 6.68 16.83 -11.11
N LYS A 74 6.80 15.70 -11.82
CA LYS A 74 5.86 15.27 -12.87
C LYS A 74 4.72 14.42 -12.33
N ARG A 75 4.76 14.06 -11.03
CA ARG A 75 3.68 13.31 -10.42
C ARG A 75 2.44 14.18 -10.34
N GLU A 76 1.38 13.77 -11.03
CA GLU A 76 0.06 14.36 -10.85
C GLU A 76 -0.32 14.23 -9.36
N LYS A 77 -0.31 15.35 -8.65
CA LYS A 77 -0.65 15.38 -7.22
C LYS A 77 -2.12 15.01 -7.11
N LYS A 78 -2.40 13.77 -6.73
CA LYS A 78 -3.74 13.38 -6.28
C LYS A 78 -4.14 14.34 -5.16
N ALA A 79 -5.40 14.77 -5.20
CA ALA A 79 -5.96 15.61 -4.14
C ALA A 79 -5.61 14.99 -2.80
N SER A 80 -4.89 15.75 -1.98
CA SER A 80 -4.48 15.28 -0.67
C SER A 80 -5.72 14.96 0.16
N TRP A 81 -5.67 13.93 1.01
CA TRP A 81 -6.67 13.71 2.06
C TRP A 81 -6.93 15.02 2.81
N TRP A 82 -5.89 15.80 3.13
CA TRP A 82 -6.03 17.12 3.76
C TRP A 82 -6.85 18.12 2.94
N GLY A 83 -6.84 18.01 1.61
CA GLY A 83 -7.69 18.80 0.71
C GLY A 83 -9.15 18.35 0.69
N PHE A 84 -9.44 17.13 1.13
CA PHE A 84 -10.81 16.61 1.26
C PHE A 84 -11.49 17.08 2.56
N PHE A 85 -10.73 17.41 3.61
CA PHE A 85 -11.27 17.90 4.88
C PHE A 85 -11.23 19.43 5.01
N ASN A 86 -10.41 20.10 4.21
CA ASN A 86 -10.29 21.55 4.22
C ASN A 86 -11.18 22.18 3.13
N GLY A 87 -12.49 22.07 3.33
CA GLY A 87 -13.50 22.64 2.43
C GLY A 87 -13.33 24.14 2.22
N SER A 88 -12.76 24.52 1.08
CA SER A 88 -13.03 25.79 0.40
C SER A 88 -12.73 25.64 -1.09
N ASN A 89 -13.74 25.88 -1.93
CA ASN A 89 -13.69 25.73 -3.38
C ASN A 89 -12.65 26.65 -4.02
N LYS A 90 -11.60 26.08 -4.63
CA LYS A 90 -10.94 26.68 -5.79
C LYS A 90 -10.73 25.62 -6.86
N THR A 91 -11.69 25.57 -7.77
CA THR A 91 -11.60 24.95 -9.09
C THR A 91 -10.56 25.73 -9.90
N ASN A 92 -9.31 25.28 -9.94
CA ASN A 92 -8.42 25.70 -11.02
C ASN A 92 -8.77 24.81 -12.21
N ASN A 93 -9.67 25.31 -13.06
CA ASN A 93 -9.78 24.82 -14.42
C ASN A 93 -8.38 24.92 -15.03
N VAL A 94 -7.70 23.80 -15.23
CA VAL A 94 -6.66 23.74 -16.24
C VAL A 94 -7.43 23.74 -17.55
N GLU A 95 -7.70 24.94 -18.06
CA GLU A 95 -8.10 25.14 -19.44
C GLU A 95 -6.98 24.50 -20.27
N LEU A 96 -7.28 23.35 -20.87
CA LEU A 96 -6.42 22.73 -21.85
C LEU A 96 -6.36 23.72 -23.01
N ASP A 97 -5.34 24.59 -23.00
CA ASP A 97 -5.12 25.56 -24.05
C ASP A 97 -4.95 24.80 -25.38
N GLU A 98 -6.02 24.73 -26.15
CA GLU A 98 -6.14 24.05 -27.46
C GLU A 98 -5.03 24.52 -28.41
N LYS A 99 -4.57 25.75 -28.21
CA LYS A 99 -3.49 26.43 -28.95
C LYS A 99 -2.13 25.74 -28.77
N THR A 100 -1.88 25.11 -27.63
CA THR A 100 -0.64 24.38 -27.34
C THR A 100 -0.61 23.00 -27.99
N ILE A 101 -1.78 22.36 -28.14
CA ILE A 101 -1.91 21.06 -28.81
C ILE A 101 -1.72 21.23 -30.31
N LEU A 102 -2.35 22.25 -30.92
CA LEU A 102 -2.26 22.50 -32.36
C LEU A 102 -0.84 22.84 -32.83
N LYS A 103 -0.06 23.57 -32.03
CA LYS A 103 1.34 23.92 -32.37
C LYS A 103 2.27 22.71 -32.45
N LYS A 104 1.97 21.61 -31.75
CA LYS A 104 2.78 20.38 -31.79
C LYS A 104 2.48 19.48 -33.00
N PHE A 105 1.35 19.67 -33.68
CA PHE A 105 0.96 18.86 -34.84
C PHE A 105 1.27 19.52 -36.19
N THR A 106 1.64 20.81 -36.21
CA THR A 106 1.91 21.56 -37.44
C THR A 106 3.39 21.96 -37.62
N SER A 107 4.33 21.16 -37.10
CA SER A 107 5.77 21.31 -37.41
C SER A 107 6.32 20.08 -38.12
#